data_AF-A0AAW6EBJ7-F1
#
_entry.id   AF-A0AAW6EBJ7-F1
#
_cell.length_a   1.000
_cell.length_b   1.000
_cell.length_c   1.000
_cell.angle_alpha   90.00
_cell.angle_beta   90.00
_cell.angle_gamma   90.00
#
_symmetry.space_group_name_H-M   'P 1'
#
loop_
_entity.id
_entity.type
_entity.pdbx_description
1 polymer ?
#
loop_
_entity_poly.entity_id
_entity_poly.type
_entity_poly.pdbx_seq_one_letter_code
_entity_poly.pdbx_strand_id
1 'polypeptide(L)'
;MGKDKKILLYRIDEQAKNVIFVVTEDNESVWGRTSEDAYSVISFDDVFRDITEFRSNFLDYEQLTDELIGAINGRGAVFREILERFDDNRLKSFNFFTRYYSDTLRDVFTEARADIDKAGAFFNTRALKKSTEYVNDVFNHIREVMRDDWNFDFNSESDMKAFRLSFDKIIIRGNDRNDIYTVADTALVNFFYDFSFAIHKMKLYVCKCKYCGKVFLGKKNAVACEAENCQATYQREVKNAKRRKRENGTYKVYSTRLSNYIGQQKTKLSAEVLDDPALVEKYDQQRKVFTKHMQDKLDEYEAENRLPDEELSAFYEKMKQDVMSFVYALEAEAE
;
A
#
# COMPACT_ATOMS: atom_id res chain seq x y z
N MET A 1 -13.24 24.05 -35.35
CA MET A 1 -12.84 24.06 -33.93
C MET A 1 -12.79 22.61 -33.51
N GLY A 2 -11.60 22.05 -33.28
CA GLY A 2 -11.47 20.67 -32.80
C GLY A 2 -12.19 20.56 -31.46
N LYS A 3 -12.90 19.46 -31.22
CA LYS A 3 -13.37 19.16 -29.86
C LYS A 3 -12.12 19.05 -28.99
N ASP A 4 -12.09 19.75 -27.86
CA ASP A 4 -11.00 19.65 -26.90
C ASP A 4 -10.93 18.18 -26.44
N LYS A 5 -9.84 17.51 -26.81
CA LYS A 5 -9.65 16.08 -26.58
C LYS A 5 -9.47 15.87 -25.08
N LYS A 6 -10.15 14.89 -24.49
CA LYS A 6 -9.89 14.52 -23.10
C LYS A 6 -8.52 13.85 -22.96
N ILE A 7 -7.79 14.23 -21.93
CA ILE A 7 -6.51 13.64 -21.54
C ILE A 7 -6.57 13.19 -20.08
N LEU A 8 -5.82 12.13 -19.79
CA LEU A 8 -5.58 11.70 -18.43
C LEU A 8 -4.24 12.24 -17.96
N LEU A 9 -4.24 12.87 -16.81
CA LEU A 9 -3.05 13.26 -16.09
C LEU A 9 -2.88 12.35 -14.89
N TYR A 10 -1.64 11.96 -14.61
CA TYR A 10 -1.33 11.21 -13.39
C TYR A 10 -0.13 11.81 -12.66
N ARG A 11 -0.14 11.61 -11.34
CA ARG A 11 0.98 11.90 -10.45
C ARG A 11 1.11 10.77 -9.43
N ILE A 12 2.33 10.25 -9.27
CA ILE A 12 2.65 9.23 -8.28
C ILE A 12 3.26 9.92 -7.06
N ASP A 13 2.62 9.79 -5.91
CA ASP A 13 3.14 10.24 -4.63
C ASP A 13 3.73 9.04 -3.86
N GLU A 14 5.04 8.88 -3.96
CA GLU A 14 5.78 7.83 -3.27
C GLU A 14 5.73 7.98 -1.74
N GLN A 15 5.57 9.19 -1.20
CA GLN A 15 5.55 9.41 0.25
C GLN A 15 4.22 8.99 0.85
N ALA A 16 3.13 9.41 0.21
CA ALA A 16 1.77 9.08 0.61
C ALA A 16 1.32 7.69 0.13
N LYS A 17 2.12 7.01 -0.71
CA LYS A 17 1.78 5.74 -1.38
C LYS A 17 0.43 5.81 -2.11
N ASN A 18 0.22 6.89 -2.86
CA ASN A 18 -0.99 7.04 -3.66
C ASN A 18 -0.67 7.56 -5.07
N VAL A 19 -1.64 7.35 -5.96
CA VAL A 19 -1.63 7.88 -7.31
C VAL A 19 -2.82 8.82 -7.44
N ILE A 20 -2.57 9.99 -8.01
CA ILE A 20 -3.59 10.98 -8.29
C ILE A 20 -3.84 10.97 -9.79
N PHE A 21 -5.08 10.70 -10.17
CA PHE A 21 -5.55 10.76 -11.55
C PHE A 21 -6.47 11.95 -11.76
N VAL A 22 -6.36 12.60 -12.92
CA VAL A 22 -7.19 13.72 -13.34
C VAL A 22 -7.58 13.53 -14.79
N VAL A 23 -8.89 13.48 -15.06
CA VAL A 23 -9.39 13.54 -16.43
C VAL A 23 -9.76 14.98 -16.74
N THR A 24 -9.15 15.57 -17.75
CA THR A 24 -9.38 16.97 -18.12
C THR A 24 -9.35 17.15 -19.64
N GLU A 25 -9.73 18.32 -20.12
CA GLU A 25 -9.62 18.70 -21.53
C GLU A 25 -8.18 19.12 -21.83
N ASP A 26 -7.68 18.80 -23.03
CA ASP A 26 -6.37 19.21 -23.53
C ASP A 26 -6.36 20.69 -23.92
N ASN A 27 -6.54 21.55 -22.92
CA ASN A 27 -6.70 22.98 -23.05
C ASN A 27 -6.10 23.70 -21.84
N GLU A 28 -5.04 24.48 -22.07
CA GLU A 28 -4.33 25.26 -21.06
C GLU A 28 -5.25 26.12 -20.17
N SER A 29 -6.33 26.66 -20.75
CA SER A 29 -7.28 27.52 -20.03
C SER A 29 -8.11 26.79 -18.98
N VAL A 30 -8.19 25.46 -19.07
CA VAL A 30 -8.97 24.59 -18.17
C VAL A 30 -8.09 23.99 -17.08
N TRP A 31 -6.82 23.68 -17.37
CA TRP A 31 -5.92 22.99 -16.43
C TRP A 31 -5.79 23.71 -15.09
N GLY A 32 -5.63 25.03 -15.10
CA GLY A 32 -5.52 25.86 -13.88
C GLY A 32 -6.81 25.97 -13.06
N ARG A 33 -7.95 25.50 -13.58
CA ARG A 33 -9.28 25.56 -12.93
C ARG A 33 -9.78 24.19 -12.48
N THR A 34 -8.99 23.14 -12.66
CA THR A 34 -9.39 21.79 -12.28
C THR A 34 -9.65 21.74 -10.77
N SER A 35 -10.90 21.48 -10.41
CA SER A 35 -11.35 21.46 -9.01
C SER A 35 -10.76 20.26 -8.27
N GLU A 36 -10.67 20.36 -6.94
CA GLU A 36 -10.19 19.23 -6.13
C GLU A 36 -11.08 17.99 -6.23
N ASP A 37 -12.37 18.19 -6.48
CA ASP A 37 -13.34 17.11 -6.71
C ASP A 37 -13.10 16.31 -8.00
N ALA A 38 -12.23 16.80 -8.90
CA ALA A 38 -11.85 16.08 -10.12
C ALA A 38 -10.67 15.11 -9.90
N TYR A 39 -10.03 15.15 -8.71
CA TYR A 39 -8.93 14.24 -8.36
C TYR A 39 -9.47 12.88 -7.91
N SER A 40 -9.05 11.82 -8.61
CA SER A 40 -9.17 10.46 -8.10
C SER A 40 -7.86 10.10 -7.39
N VAL A 41 -7.88 10.09 -6.06
CA VAL A 41 -6.72 9.68 -5.24
C VAL A 41 -6.88 8.22 -4.86
N ILE A 42 -6.00 7.36 -5.39
CA ILE A 42 -6.08 5.91 -5.23
C ILE A 42 -4.80 5.42 -4.55
N SER A 43 -4.91 4.60 -3.49
CA SER A 43 -3.74 4.05 -2.81
C SER A 43 -2.97 3.09 -3.74
N PHE A 44 -1.68 2.87 -3.50
CA PHE A 44 -0.89 1.90 -4.27
C PHE A 44 -1.51 0.50 -4.23
N ASP A 45 -2.03 0.08 -3.08
CA ASP A 45 -2.69 -1.22 -2.91
C ASP A 45 -3.99 -1.32 -3.74
N ASP A 46 -4.77 -0.24 -3.80
CA ASP A 46 -5.99 -0.18 -4.60
C ASP A 46 -5.67 -0.10 -6.10
N VAL A 47 -4.66 0.69 -6.51
CA VAL A 47 -4.17 0.72 -7.90
C VAL A 47 -3.73 -0.69 -8.31
N PHE A 48 -2.89 -1.34 -7.51
CA PHE A 48 -2.41 -2.69 -7.80
C PHE A 48 -3.56 -3.71 -7.91
N ARG A 49 -4.55 -3.62 -7.00
CA ARG A 49 -5.75 -4.47 -7.05
C ARG A 49 -6.55 -4.21 -8.31
N ASP A 50 -6.82 -2.95 -8.62
CA ASP A 50 -7.65 -2.57 -9.76
C ASP A 50 -6.98 -3.02 -11.08
N ILE A 51 -5.65 -2.86 -11.21
CA ILE A 51 -4.89 -3.38 -12.35
C ILE A 51 -5.04 -4.90 -12.46
N THR A 52 -4.85 -5.61 -11.35
CA THR A 52 -4.90 -7.08 -11.33
C THR A 52 -6.29 -7.60 -11.67
N GLU A 53 -7.34 -6.97 -11.15
CA GLU A 53 -8.73 -7.31 -11.44
C GLU A 53 -9.08 -7.03 -12.90
N PHE A 54 -8.73 -5.85 -13.41
CA PHE A 54 -8.96 -5.50 -14.81
C PHE A 54 -8.27 -6.49 -15.75
N ARG A 55 -6.99 -6.78 -15.49
CA ARG A 55 -6.21 -7.74 -16.27
C ARG A 55 -6.82 -9.14 -16.26
N SER A 56 -7.28 -9.60 -15.09
CA SER A 56 -7.90 -10.92 -14.95
C SER A 56 -9.20 -11.05 -15.76
N ASN A 57 -9.92 -9.94 -15.91
CA ASN A 57 -11.18 -9.87 -16.66
C ASN A 57 -10.98 -9.33 -18.10
N PHE A 58 -9.74 -9.14 -18.55
CA PHE A 58 -9.46 -8.45 -19.82
C PHE A 58 -9.95 -9.22 -21.04
N LEU A 59 -10.05 -10.55 -20.97
CA LEU A 59 -10.54 -11.36 -22.08
C LEU A 59 -12.00 -11.04 -22.44
N ASP A 60 -12.86 -10.87 -21.43
CA ASP A 60 -14.27 -10.51 -21.65
C ASP A 60 -14.39 -9.09 -22.22
N TYR A 61 -13.55 -8.20 -21.74
CA TYR A 61 -13.43 -6.83 -22.26
C TYR A 61 -12.97 -6.81 -23.72
N GLU A 62 -12.03 -7.69 -24.06
CA GLU A 62 -11.49 -7.84 -25.40
C GLU A 62 -12.53 -8.34 -26.38
N GLN A 63 -13.29 -9.38 -26.02
CA GLN A 63 -14.37 -9.90 -26.85
C GLN A 63 -15.44 -8.84 -27.14
N LEU A 64 -15.86 -8.09 -26.11
CA LEU A 64 -16.84 -7.01 -26.27
C LEU A 64 -16.34 -5.89 -27.20
N THR A 65 -15.04 -5.60 -27.14
CA THR A 65 -14.42 -4.57 -27.99
C THR A 65 -14.28 -5.05 -29.44
N ASP A 66 -13.92 -6.32 -29.67
CA ASP A 66 -13.89 -6.91 -31.01
C ASP A 66 -15.29 -6.97 -31.65
N GLU A 67 -16.34 -7.25 -30.87
CA GLU A 67 -17.74 -7.15 -31.31
C GLU A 67 -18.09 -5.72 -31.78
N LEU A 68 -17.68 -4.70 -31.02
CA LEU A 68 -17.89 -3.29 -31.39
C LEU A 68 -17.15 -2.92 -32.68
N ILE A 69 -15.90 -3.34 -32.84
CA ILE A 69 -15.11 -3.11 -34.05
C ILE A 69 -15.79 -3.76 -35.26
N GLY A 70 -16.27 -5.00 -35.11
CA GLY A 70 -17.01 -5.70 -36.17
C GLY A 70 -18.33 -5.00 -36.54
N ALA A 71 -19.03 -4.42 -35.55
CA ALA A 71 -20.31 -3.74 -35.75
C ALA A 71 -20.18 -2.30 -36.26
N ILE A 72 -18.99 -1.68 -36.20
CA ILE A 72 -18.82 -0.23 -36.40
C ILE A 72 -19.26 0.25 -37.80
N ASN A 73 -19.00 -0.55 -38.84
CA ASN A 73 -19.42 -0.29 -40.22
C ASN A 73 -20.80 -0.88 -40.56
N GLY A 74 -21.39 -1.62 -39.62
CA GLY A 74 -22.64 -2.34 -39.79
C GLY A 74 -23.87 -1.49 -39.51
N ARG A 75 -24.99 -2.18 -39.25
CA ARG A 75 -26.27 -1.56 -38.89
C ARG A 75 -26.11 -0.80 -37.57
N GLY A 76 -26.43 0.50 -37.57
CA GLY A 76 -26.29 1.35 -36.38
C GLY A 76 -27.08 0.87 -35.15
N ALA A 77 -28.20 0.16 -35.34
CA ALA A 77 -28.94 -0.45 -34.24
C ALA A 77 -28.11 -1.51 -33.49
N VAL A 78 -27.39 -2.37 -34.22
CA VAL A 78 -26.52 -3.42 -33.65
C VAL A 78 -25.34 -2.78 -32.92
N PHE A 79 -24.72 -1.75 -33.51
CA PHE A 79 -23.65 -1.01 -32.85
C PHE A 79 -24.11 -0.39 -31.51
N ARG A 80 -25.30 0.23 -31.48
CA ARG A 80 -25.85 0.83 -30.26
C ARG A 80 -26.13 -0.21 -29.16
N GLU A 81 -26.68 -1.36 -29.52
CA GLU A 81 -26.94 -2.46 -28.57
C GLU A 81 -25.66 -2.96 -27.90
N ILE A 82 -24.57 -3.13 -28.68
CA ILE A 82 -23.28 -3.54 -28.13
C ILE A 82 -22.65 -2.41 -27.30
N LEU A 83 -22.80 -1.15 -27.73
CA LEU A 83 -22.31 0.02 -26.98
C LEU A 83 -23.02 0.18 -25.63
N GLU A 84 -24.31 -0.16 -25.53
CA GLU A 84 -25.06 -0.17 -24.27
C GLU A 84 -24.49 -1.21 -23.29
N ARG A 85 -24.11 -2.40 -23.75
CA ARG A 85 -23.43 -3.41 -22.91
C ARG A 85 -22.10 -2.89 -22.36
N PHE A 86 -21.39 -2.10 -23.18
CA PHE A 86 -20.14 -1.46 -22.81
C PHE A 86 -20.34 -0.37 -21.74
N ASP A 87 -21.39 0.46 -21.90
CA ASP A 87 -21.81 1.44 -20.90
C ASP A 87 -22.26 0.79 -19.59
N ASP A 88 -22.93 -0.36 -19.66
CA ASP A 88 -23.35 -1.13 -18.49
C ASP A 88 -22.17 -1.66 -17.68
N ASN A 89 -21.14 -2.20 -18.34
CA ASN A 89 -19.91 -2.65 -17.69
C ASN A 89 -19.20 -1.48 -17.01
N ARG A 90 -19.09 -0.35 -17.72
CA ARG A 90 -18.51 0.90 -17.22
C ARG A 90 -19.23 1.46 -15.99
N LEU A 91 -20.56 1.53 -16.02
CA LEU A 91 -21.36 2.15 -14.95
C LEU A 91 -21.44 1.29 -13.68
N LYS A 92 -21.32 -0.04 -13.81
CA LYS A 92 -21.38 -0.98 -12.68
C LYS A 92 -20.02 -1.25 -12.05
N SER A 93 -18.92 -0.87 -12.72
CA SER A 93 -17.58 -1.10 -12.21
C SER A 93 -17.12 0.01 -11.27
N PHE A 94 -16.57 -0.37 -10.11
CA PHE A 94 -15.85 0.54 -9.22
C PHE A 94 -14.35 0.63 -9.55
N ASN A 95 -13.86 -0.24 -10.45
CA ASN A 95 -12.48 -0.33 -10.85
C ASN A 95 -12.09 0.87 -11.75
N PHE A 96 -11.03 1.59 -11.39
CA PHE A 96 -10.60 2.77 -12.14
C PHE A 96 -10.25 2.47 -13.59
N PHE A 97 -9.46 1.41 -13.85
CA PHE A 97 -8.97 1.08 -15.19
C PHE A 97 -10.09 0.61 -16.11
N THR A 98 -11.02 -0.20 -15.59
CA THR A 98 -12.23 -0.58 -16.34
C THR A 98 -12.99 0.66 -16.79
N ARG A 99 -13.23 1.63 -15.90
CA ARG A 99 -13.95 2.86 -16.25
C ARG A 99 -13.17 3.71 -17.24
N TYR A 100 -11.88 3.94 -17.00
CA TYR A 100 -11.03 4.77 -17.85
C TYR A 100 -10.94 4.23 -19.28
N TYR A 101 -10.59 2.96 -19.47
CA TYR A 101 -10.51 2.38 -20.81
C TYR A 101 -11.87 2.36 -21.48
N SER A 102 -12.95 2.14 -20.72
CA SER A 102 -14.30 2.19 -21.27
C SER A 102 -14.70 3.60 -21.70
N ASP A 103 -14.49 4.63 -20.88
CA ASP A 103 -14.74 6.02 -21.30
C ASP A 103 -13.93 6.37 -22.56
N THR A 104 -12.65 5.99 -22.59
CA THR A 104 -11.74 6.26 -23.71
C THR A 104 -12.18 5.57 -25.00
N LEU A 105 -12.43 4.26 -24.96
CA LEU A 105 -12.85 3.51 -26.14
C LEU A 105 -14.25 3.93 -26.60
N ARG A 106 -15.17 4.22 -25.67
CA ARG A 106 -16.50 4.73 -26.01
C ARG A 106 -16.41 6.04 -26.79
N ASP A 107 -15.56 6.98 -26.37
CA ASP A 107 -15.34 8.24 -27.09
C ASP A 107 -14.76 7.98 -28.49
N VAL A 108 -13.76 7.09 -28.61
CA VAL A 108 -13.18 6.67 -29.90
C VAL A 108 -14.22 6.02 -30.82
N PHE A 109 -15.02 5.09 -30.32
CA PHE A 109 -16.07 4.40 -31.09
C PHE A 109 -17.18 5.34 -31.54
N THR A 110 -17.63 6.24 -30.67
CA THR A 110 -18.71 7.17 -31.00
C THR A 110 -18.27 8.24 -31.99
N GLU A 111 -17.03 8.71 -31.91
CA GLU A 111 -16.42 9.60 -32.90
C GLU A 111 -16.28 8.90 -34.26
N ALA A 112 -15.68 7.72 -34.28
CA ALA A 112 -15.53 6.92 -35.50
C ALA A 112 -16.89 6.61 -36.14
N ARG A 113 -17.91 6.28 -35.33
CA ARG A 113 -19.28 6.03 -35.82
C ARG A 113 -19.92 7.29 -36.39
N ALA A 114 -19.75 8.45 -35.74
CA ALA A 114 -20.28 9.70 -36.25
C ALA A 114 -19.67 10.07 -37.61
N ASP A 115 -18.39 9.79 -37.83
CA ASP A 115 -17.73 10.00 -39.12
C ASP A 115 -18.22 9.03 -40.19
N ILE A 116 -18.47 7.76 -39.83
CA ILE A 116 -19.10 6.76 -40.70
C ILE A 116 -20.51 7.19 -41.10
N ASP A 117 -21.32 7.64 -40.14
CA ASP A 117 -22.71 8.08 -40.38
C ASP A 117 -22.75 9.34 -41.27
N LYS A 118 -21.83 10.29 -41.05
CA LYS A 118 -21.66 11.48 -41.92
C LYS A 118 -21.23 11.12 -43.34
N ALA A 119 -20.45 10.05 -43.52
CA ALA A 119 -20.05 9.59 -44.84
C ALA A 119 -21.22 8.99 -45.66
N GLY A 120 -22.40 8.79 -45.06
CA GLY A 120 -23.57 8.21 -45.71
C GLY A 120 -24.04 8.94 -46.99
N ALA A 121 -24.24 8.14 -48.06
CA ALA A 121 -24.73 8.41 -49.44
C ALA A 121 -23.68 8.17 -50.56
N PHE A 122 -22.38 8.29 -50.27
CA PHE A 122 -21.32 7.86 -51.18
C PHE A 122 -20.48 6.86 -50.40
N PHE A 123 -20.47 5.59 -50.77
CA PHE A 123 -19.63 4.55 -50.14
C PHE A 123 -18.14 4.91 -50.24
N ASN A 124 -17.67 5.86 -49.42
CA ASN A 124 -16.28 6.23 -49.32
C ASN A 124 -15.60 5.16 -48.46
N THR A 125 -15.35 4.02 -49.08
CA THR A 125 -14.69 2.85 -48.50
C THR A 125 -13.38 3.21 -47.82
N ARG A 126 -12.70 4.28 -48.28
CA ARG A 126 -11.48 4.81 -47.65
C ARG A 126 -11.74 5.45 -46.29
N ALA A 127 -12.83 6.20 -46.14
CA ALA A 127 -13.20 6.81 -44.85
C ALA A 127 -13.61 5.73 -43.83
N LEU A 128 -14.42 4.75 -44.27
CA LEU A 128 -14.80 3.59 -43.45
C LEU A 128 -13.55 2.83 -42.97
N LYS A 129 -12.64 2.51 -43.90
CA LYS A 129 -11.40 1.80 -43.60
C LYS A 129 -10.53 2.59 -42.63
N LYS A 130 -10.36 3.90 -42.83
CA LYS A 130 -9.56 4.76 -41.95
C LYS A 130 -10.12 4.81 -40.52
N SER A 131 -11.44 4.95 -40.34
CA SER A 131 -12.05 4.96 -39.01
C SER A 131 -11.91 3.61 -38.30
N THR A 132 -12.08 2.50 -39.03
CA THR A 132 -11.87 1.16 -38.48
C THR A 132 -10.41 0.87 -38.16
N GLU A 133 -9.46 1.30 -39.00
CA GLU A 133 -8.01 1.20 -38.74
C GLU A 133 -7.63 1.97 -37.48
N TYR A 134 -8.09 3.22 -37.33
CA TYR A 134 -7.80 4.03 -36.14
C TYR A 134 -8.28 3.36 -34.84
N VAL A 135 -9.51 2.86 -34.82
CA VAL A 135 -10.07 2.16 -33.65
C VAL A 135 -9.28 0.88 -33.35
N ASN A 136 -8.94 0.10 -34.39
CA ASN A 136 -8.11 -1.10 -34.23
C ASN A 136 -6.74 -0.77 -33.69
N ASP A 137 -6.08 0.27 -34.20
CA ASP A 137 -4.76 0.69 -33.75
C ASP A 137 -4.81 1.05 -32.26
N VAL A 138 -5.75 1.89 -31.84
CA VAL A 138 -5.92 2.25 -30.41
C VAL A 138 -6.12 1.01 -29.55
N PHE A 139 -7.02 0.11 -29.96
CA PHE A 139 -7.31 -1.08 -29.16
C PHE A 139 -6.15 -2.08 -29.14
N ASN A 140 -5.42 -2.24 -30.25
CA ASN A 140 -4.24 -3.09 -30.33
C ASN A 140 -3.14 -2.62 -29.37
N HIS A 141 -2.91 -1.31 -29.24
CA HIS A 141 -1.96 -0.80 -28.26
C HIS A 141 -2.39 -1.16 -26.82
N ILE A 142 -3.67 -0.99 -26.47
CA ILE A 142 -4.17 -1.40 -25.14
C ILE A 142 -3.98 -2.91 -24.92
N ARG A 143 -4.33 -3.71 -25.93
CA ARG A 143 -4.21 -5.17 -25.92
C ARG A 143 -2.77 -5.64 -25.72
N GLU A 144 -1.82 -5.04 -26.43
CA GLU A 144 -0.39 -5.34 -26.28
C GLU A 144 0.09 -5.07 -24.86
N VAL A 145 -0.30 -3.93 -24.28
CA VAL A 145 0.09 -3.54 -22.92
C VAL A 145 -0.49 -4.50 -21.88
N MET A 146 -1.76 -4.89 -22.02
CA MET A 146 -2.43 -5.80 -21.08
C MET A 146 -1.91 -7.24 -21.15
N ARG A 147 -1.44 -7.66 -22.33
CA ARG A 147 -0.91 -9.01 -22.56
C ARG A 147 0.58 -9.13 -22.24
N ASP A 148 1.34 -8.04 -22.24
CA ASP A 148 2.75 -8.08 -21.86
C ASP A 148 2.88 -8.29 -20.34
N ASP A 149 3.28 -9.50 -19.93
CA ASP A 149 3.54 -9.87 -18.54
C ASP A 149 4.50 -8.90 -17.84
N TRP A 150 5.42 -8.27 -18.57
CA TRP A 150 6.41 -7.35 -18.03
C TRP A 150 5.80 -6.09 -17.43
N ASN A 151 4.66 -5.63 -17.97
CA ASN A 151 3.98 -4.44 -17.44
C ASN A 151 3.36 -4.70 -16.06
N PHE A 152 3.33 -5.96 -15.62
CA PHE A 152 2.73 -6.40 -14.36
C PHE A 152 3.70 -7.23 -13.51
N ASP A 153 4.97 -7.34 -13.90
CA ASP A 153 6.03 -7.95 -13.06
C ASP A 153 6.54 -6.95 -12.03
N PHE A 154 5.73 -6.73 -11.00
CA PHE A 154 6.05 -5.81 -9.90
C PHE A 154 7.08 -6.37 -8.91
N ASN A 155 7.43 -7.66 -8.99
CA ASN A 155 8.49 -8.25 -8.17
C ASN A 155 9.87 -8.15 -8.85
N SER A 156 9.91 -7.75 -10.13
CA SER A 156 11.14 -7.64 -10.92
C SER A 156 11.95 -8.94 -10.92
N GLU A 157 11.26 -10.07 -11.09
CA GLU A 157 11.89 -11.40 -11.16
C GLU A 157 12.42 -11.73 -12.56
N SER A 158 12.07 -10.92 -13.56
CA SER A 158 12.48 -11.07 -14.96
C SER A 158 13.84 -10.44 -15.29
N ASP A 159 14.37 -10.81 -16.47
CA ASP A 159 15.66 -10.32 -17.01
C ASP A 159 15.67 -8.80 -17.26
N MET A 160 16.85 -8.23 -17.54
CA MET A 160 16.99 -6.78 -17.80
C MET A 160 16.46 -6.40 -19.18
N LYS A 161 15.50 -5.46 -19.25
CA LYS A 161 14.97 -4.89 -20.50
C LYS A 161 15.06 -3.37 -20.45
N ALA A 162 15.58 -2.78 -21.53
CA ALA A 162 15.77 -1.33 -21.63
C ALA A 162 14.83 -0.77 -22.68
N PHE A 163 14.16 0.33 -22.34
CA PHE A 163 13.24 1.03 -23.24
C PHE A 163 13.39 2.53 -23.07
N ARG A 164 13.00 3.27 -24.10
CA ARG A 164 12.89 4.72 -24.06
C ARG A 164 11.43 5.10 -24.15
N LEU A 165 10.94 5.83 -23.15
CA LEU A 165 9.58 6.37 -23.12
C LEU A 165 9.61 7.85 -23.50
N SER A 166 8.53 8.32 -24.12
CA SER A 166 8.29 9.74 -24.38
C SER A 166 7.27 10.24 -23.37
N PHE A 167 7.57 11.36 -22.71
CA PHE A 167 6.73 11.92 -21.67
C PHE A 167 6.38 13.36 -22.00
N ASP A 168 5.10 13.65 -22.00
CA ASP A 168 4.60 15.03 -21.95
C ASP A 168 4.25 15.36 -20.50
N LYS A 169 4.64 16.56 -20.05
CA LYS A 169 4.40 17.03 -18.69
C LYS A 169 3.61 18.32 -18.70
N ILE A 170 2.64 18.40 -17.80
CA ILE A 170 1.88 19.62 -17.53
C ILE A 170 2.27 20.11 -16.14
N ILE A 171 2.63 21.39 -16.07
CA ILE A 171 3.02 22.06 -14.83
C ILE A 171 1.92 23.06 -14.49
N ILE A 172 1.27 22.86 -13.34
CA ILE A 172 0.23 23.76 -12.83
C ILE A 172 0.85 24.58 -11.69
N ARG A 173 1.02 25.89 -11.94
CA ARG A 173 1.55 26.86 -10.95
C ARG A 173 0.49 27.89 -10.59
N GLY A 174 0.27 28.12 -9.30
CA GLY A 174 -0.68 29.09 -8.77
C GLY A 174 -0.37 29.48 -7.32
N ASN A 175 -1.24 30.30 -6.71
CA ASN A 175 -0.98 30.98 -5.44
C ASN A 175 -0.54 30.09 -4.26
N ASP A 176 -0.83 28.77 -4.30
CA ASP A 176 -0.31 27.76 -3.36
C ASP A 176 -0.14 26.35 -3.99
N ARG A 177 -0.13 26.25 -5.34
CA ARG A 177 0.01 24.97 -6.07
C ARG A 177 1.23 24.99 -6.97
N ASN A 178 2.04 23.95 -6.89
CA ASN A 178 3.14 23.69 -7.81
C ASN A 178 3.17 22.19 -8.12
N ASP A 179 2.22 21.77 -8.94
CA ASP A 179 2.00 20.37 -9.28
C ASP A 179 2.58 20.07 -10.66
N ILE A 180 3.27 18.93 -10.76
CA ILE A 180 3.75 18.38 -12.02
C ILE A 180 2.99 17.09 -12.27
N TYR A 181 2.30 17.05 -13.40
CA TYR A 181 1.60 15.86 -13.87
C TYR A 181 2.26 15.33 -15.14
N THR A 182 2.24 14.01 -15.28
CA THR A 182 2.55 13.35 -16.54
C THR A 182 1.26 13.14 -17.32
N VAL A 183 1.26 13.46 -18.62
CA VAL A 183 0.17 13.13 -19.52
C VAL A 183 0.25 11.65 -19.85
N ALA A 184 -0.79 10.89 -19.53
CA ALA A 184 -0.87 9.49 -19.86
C ALA A 184 -1.11 9.29 -21.36
N ASP A 185 -0.42 8.31 -21.94
CA ASP A 185 -0.76 7.77 -23.24
C ASP A 185 -2.06 6.96 -23.15
N THR A 186 -2.75 6.78 -24.29
CA THR A 186 -4.04 6.09 -24.33
C THR A 186 -3.99 4.68 -23.73
N ALA A 187 -2.87 3.96 -23.91
CA ALA A 187 -2.69 2.60 -23.43
C ALA A 187 -2.15 2.53 -21.99
N LEU A 188 -1.81 3.66 -21.38
CA LEU A 188 -1.21 3.79 -20.05
C LEU A 188 0.17 3.14 -19.90
N VAL A 189 0.89 2.94 -21.00
CA VAL A 189 2.25 2.38 -21.01
C VAL A 189 3.16 3.12 -20.04
N ASN A 190 3.20 4.44 -20.17
CA ASN A 190 4.07 5.29 -19.36
C ASN A 190 3.72 5.18 -17.87
N PHE A 191 2.42 5.12 -17.57
CA PHE A 191 1.95 4.98 -16.21
C PHE A 191 2.36 3.64 -15.59
N PHE A 192 2.21 2.51 -16.30
CA PHE A 192 2.60 1.21 -15.76
C PHE A 192 4.10 1.13 -15.46
N TYR A 193 4.93 1.70 -16.34
CA TYR A 193 6.37 1.76 -16.09
C TYR A 193 6.74 2.68 -14.93
N ASP A 194 6.16 3.87 -14.85
CA ASP A 194 6.40 4.79 -13.73
C ASP A 194 5.96 4.17 -12.40
N PHE A 195 4.81 3.49 -12.39
CA PHE A 195 4.28 2.83 -11.21
C PHE A 195 5.12 1.62 -10.78
N SER A 196 5.54 0.78 -11.72
CA SER A 196 6.46 -0.32 -11.46
C SER A 196 7.81 0.19 -10.92
N PHE A 197 8.34 1.27 -11.51
CA PHE A 197 9.56 1.90 -11.02
C PHE A 197 9.41 2.45 -9.60
N ALA A 198 8.27 3.08 -9.28
CA ALA A 198 7.98 3.56 -7.93
C ALA A 198 7.94 2.41 -6.91
N ILE A 199 7.26 1.30 -7.25
CA ILE A 199 7.21 0.08 -6.41
C ILE A 199 8.63 -0.45 -6.15
N HIS A 200 9.42 -0.60 -7.21
CA HIS A 200 10.79 -1.10 -7.11
C HIS A 200 11.69 -0.17 -6.27
N LYS A 201 11.65 1.14 -6.53
CA LYS A 201 12.42 2.15 -5.79
C LYS A 201 12.09 2.14 -4.29
N MET A 202 10.81 1.94 -3.95
CA MET A 202 10.33 1.83 -2.58
C MET A 202 10.60 0.46 -1.94
N LYS A 203 11.16 -0.49 -2.69
CA LYS A 203 11.42 -1.89 -2.27
C LYS A 203 10.15 -2.57 -1.75
N LEU A 204 9.05 -2.33 -2.45
CA LEU A 204 7.77 -2.98 -2.20
C LEU A 204 7.70 -4.28 -3.00
N TYR A 205 6.99 -5.26 -2.43
CA TYR A 205 6.84 -6.60 -2.96
C TYR A 205 5.37 -7.01 -2.87
N VAL A 206 4.93 -7.83 -3.81
CA VAL A 206 3.61 -8.42 -3.79
C VAL A 206 3.52 -9.41 -2.63
N CYS A 207 2.74 -9.07 -1.61
CA CYS A 207 2.57 -9.85 -0.39
C CYS A 207 1.12 -10.31 -0.24
N LYS A 208 0.90 -11.49 0.38
CA LYS A 208 -0.44 -11.96 0.74
C LYS A 208 -0.68 -11.77 2.23
N CYS A 209 -1.71 -11.00 2.59
CA CYS A 209 -2.05 -10.77 3.99
C CYS A 209 -2.55 -12.07 4.64
N LYS A 210 -1.94 -12.47 5.76
CA LYS A 210 -2.31 -13.66 6.54
C LYS A 210 -3.75 -13.59 7.06
N TYR A 211 -4.25 -12.38 7.35
CA TYR A 211 -5.51 -12.18 8.08
C TYR A 211 -6.73 -12.07 7.16
N CYS A 212 -6.62 -11.29 6.07
CA CYS A 212 -7.73 -11.10 5.13
C CYS A 212 -7.56 -11.85 3.81
N GLY A 213 -6.39 -12.47 3.57
CA GLY A 213 -6.10 -13.18 2.33
C GLY A 213 -5.87 -12.29 1.10
N LYS A 214 -6.09 -10.97 1.22
CA LYS A 214 -5.88 -10.01 0.13
C LYS A 214 -4.40 -9.84 -0.18
N VAL A 215 -4.10 -9.62 -1.46
CA VAL A 215 -2.77 -9.25 -1.94
C VAL A 215 -2.57 -7.74 -1.75
N PHE A 216 -1.37 -7.33 -1.36
CA PHE A 216 -1.01 -5.93 -1.11
C PHE A 216 0.49 -5.70 -1.38
N LEU A 217 0.90 -4.44 -1.50
CA LEU A 217 2.28 -4.03 -1.69
C LEU A 217 2.95 -3.78 -0.33
N GLY A 218 3.76 -4.74 0.11
CA GLY A 218 4.42 -4.75 1.41
C GLY A 218 5.94 -4.75 1.31
N LYS A 219 6.63 -4.57 2.44
CA LYS A 219 8.06 -4.90 2.52
C LYS A 219 8.24 -6.42 2.40
N LYS A 220 9.44 -6.85 2.03
CA LYS A 220 9.79 -8.28 1.97
C LYS A 220 9.39 -8.99 3.28
N ASN A 221 8.67 -10.11 3.16
CA ASN A 221 8.12 -10.91 4.27
C ASN A 221 7.04 -10.19 5.11
N ALA A 222 6.37 -9.16 4.59
CA ALA A 222 5.24 -8.55 5.28
C ALA A 222 4.08 -9.55 5.42
N VAL A 223 3.52 -9.63 6.63
CA VAL A 223 2.50 -10.63 6.99
C VAL A 223 1.08 -10.04 7.04
N ALA A 224 0.96 -8.72 7.21
CA ALA A 224 -0.30 -8.00 7.37
C ALA A 224 -0.35 -6.78 6.44
N CYS A 225 -1.50 -6.59 5.76
CA CYS A 225 -1.79 -5.36 5.01
C CYS A 225 -2.12 -4.19 5.95
N GLU A 226 -2.19 -2.96 5.42
CA GLU A 226 -2.41 -1.74 6.21
C GLU A 226 -3.85 -1.58 6.74
N ALA A 227 -4.77 -2.51 6.41
CA ALA A 227 -6.14 -2.47 6.93
C ALA A 227 -6.16 -2.53 8.47
N GLU A 228 -6.95 -1.65 9.08
CA GLU A 228 -6.98 -1.44 10.54
C GLU A 228 -7.24 -2.73 11.32
N ASN A 229 -8.19 -3.55 10.86
CA ASN A 229 -8.53 -4.84 11.46
C ASN A 229 -7.37 -5.87 11.42
N CYS A 230 -6.65 -5.90 10.30
CA CYS A 230 -5.52 -6.79 10.07
C CYS A 230 -4.33 -6.36 10.94
N GLN A 231 -4.05 -5.05 10.97
CA GLN A 231 -3.00 -4.48 11.81
C GLN A 231 -3.28 -4.69 13.30
N ALA A 232 -4.52 -4.48 13.74
CA ALA A 232 -4.90 -4.71 15.14
C ALA A 232 -4.68 -6.18 15.54
N THR A 233 -5.06 -7.13 14.68
CA THR A 233 -4.88 -8.57 14.93
C THR A 233 -3.41 -8.95 14.93
N TYR A 234 -2.63 -8.49 13.95
CA TYR A 234 -1.19 -8.69 13.87
C TYR A 234 -0.46 -8.19 15.12
N GLN A 235 -0.75 -6.95 15.54
CA GLN A 235 -0.12 -6.37 16.73
C GLN A 235 -0.46 -7.15 18.01
N ARG A 236 -1.69 -7.67 18.14
CA ARG A 236 -2.08 -8.56 19.25
C ARG A 236 -1.30 -9.87 19.22
N GLU A 237 -1.18 -10.52 18.05
CA GLU A 237 -0.38 -11.74 17.90
C GLU A 237 1.09 -11.52 18.26
N VAL A 238 1.69 -10.42 17.79
CA VAL A 238 3.09 -10.07 18.12
C VAL A 238 3.26 -9.83 19.62
N LYS A 239 2.33 -9.10 20.26
CA LYS A 239 2.35 -8.88 21.71
C LYS A 239 2.22 -10.20 22.48
N ASN A 240 1.31 -11.07 22.07
CA ASN A 240 1.11 -12.38 22.69
C ASN A 240 2.31 -13.31 22.47
N ALA A 241 2.92 -13.31 21.28
CA ALA A 241 4.11 -14.09 20.99
C ALA A 241 5.31 -13.63 21.84
N LYS A 242 5.52 -12.31 21.97
CA LYS A 242 6.52 -11.74 22.87
C LYS A 242 6.25 -12.14 24.32
N ARG A 243 4.98 -12.09 24.76
CA ARG A 243 4.57 -12.53 26.10
C ARG A 243 4.86 -14.02 26.31
N ARG A 244 4.50 -14.90 25.38
CA ARG A 244 4.77 -16.35 25.45
C ARG A 244 6.28 -16.65 25.47
N LYS A 245 7.08 -15.95 24.65
CA LYS A 245 8.54 -16.10 24.67
C LYS A 245 9.12 -15.71 26.04
N ARG A 246 8.64 -14.62 26.64
CA ARG A 246 9.00 -14.24 28.02
C ARG A 246 8.49 -15.26 29.04
N GLU A 247 7.28 -15.79 28.84
CA GLU A 247 6.65 -16.72 29.78
C GLU A 247 7.28 -18.11 29.79
N ASN A 248 7.91 -18.52 28.69
CA ASN A 248 8.59 -19.80 28.51
C ASN A 248 10.12 -19.66 28.49
N GLY A 249 10.66 -18.48 28.79
CA GLY A 249 12.11 -18.23 28.75
C GLY A 249 12.85 -18.98 29.86
N THR A 250 13.97 -19.61 29.52
CA THR A 250 14.83 -20.40 30.42
C THR A 250 15.16 -19.67 31.73
N TYR A 251 15.36 -18.36 31.65
CA TYR A 251 15.80 -17.54 32.78
C TYR A 251 14.66 -16.83 33.54
N LYS A 252 13.41 -16.95 33.09
CA LYS A 252 12.24 -16.24 33.66
C LYS A 252 12.07 -16.47 35.16
N VAL A 253 12.41 -17.68 35.63
CA VAL A 253 12.32 -18.05 37.05
C VAL A 253 13.09 -17.06 37.91
N TYR A 254 14.27 -16.62 37.48
CA TYR A 254 15.13 -15.71 38.23
C TYR A 254 14.58 -14.27 38.28
N SER A 255 14.12 -13.73 37.14
CA SER A 255 13.54 -12.37 37.12
C SER A 255 12.22 -12.31 37.91
N THR A 256 11.41 -13.37 37.83
CA THR A 256 10.14 -13.47 38.57
C THR A 256 10.40 -13.61 40.07
N ARG A 257 11.35 -14.46 40.47
CA ARG A 257 11.71 -14.66 41.87
C ARG A 257 12.24 -13.36 42.51
N LEU A 258 13.12 -12.63 41.83
CA LEU A 258 13.65 -11.37 42.35
C LEU A 258 12.55 -10.31 42.46
N SER A 259 11.71 -10.17 41.43
CA SER A 259 10.60 -9.21 41.44
C SER A 259 9.62 -9.49 42.59
N ASN A 260 9.30 -10.76 42.83
CA ASN A 260 8.45 -11.17 43.94
C ASN A 260 9.12 -10.89 45.28
N TYR A 261 10.42 -11.17 45.40
CA TYR A 261 11.18 -10.91 46.63
C TYR A 261 11.21 -9.42 46.97
N ILE A 262 11.52 -8.55 46.00
CA ILE A 262 11.47 -7.09 46.19
C ILE A 262 10.03 -6.65 46.55
N GLY A 263 9.00 -7.21 45.92
CA GLY A 263 7.61 -6.94 46.29
C GLY A 263 7.29 -7.30 47.75
N GLN A 264 7.77 -8.46 48.21
CA GLN A 264 7.60 -8.92 49.59
C GLN A 264 8.34 -8.03 50.60
N GLN A 265 9.51 -7.48 50.25
CA GLN A 265 10.19 -6.55 51.15
C GLN A 265 9.46 -5.22 51.29
N LYS A 266 8.85 -4.71 50.21
CA LYS A 266 8.03 -3.49 50.27
C LYS A 266 6.89 -3.63 51.28
N THR A 267 6.27 -4.81 51.36
CA THR A 267 5.17 -5.08 52.32
C THR A 267 5.62 -5.21 53.77
N LYS A 268 6.94 -5.29 54.04
CA LYS A 268 7.51 -5.43 55.38
C LYS A 268 8.08 -4.13 55.94
N LEU A 269 8.16 -3.07 55.13
CA LEU A 269 8.61 -1.75 55.57
C LEU A 269 7.72 -1.23 56.71
N SER A 270 8.32 -0.48 57.65
CA SER A 270 7.60 0.13 58.76
C SER A 270 6.60 1.20 58.28
N ALA A 271 5.65 1.55 59.15
CA ALA A 271 4.70 2.62 58.87
C ALA A 271 5.40 3.97 58.66
N GLU A 272 6.48 4.26 59.39
CA GLU A 272 7.23 5.51 59.23
C GLU A 272 7.81 5.66 57.81
N VAL A 273 8.35 4.57 57.24
CA VAL A 273 8.87 4.57 55.86
C VAL A 273 7.74 4.69 54.83
N LEU A 274 6.60 4.05 55.06
CA LEU A 274 5.47 4.04 54.13
C LEU A 274 4.70 5.36 54.12
N ASP A 275 4.71 6.10 55.24
CA ASP A 275 4.04 7.39 55.38
C ASP A 275 4.89 8.55 54.84
N ASP A 276 6.20 8.36 54.56
CA ASP A 276 7.05 9.34 53.87
C ASP A 276 7.10 9.10 52.35
N PRO A 277 6.50 10.00 51.53
CA PRO A 277 6.52 9.88 50.08
C PRO A 277 7.92 9.85 49.45
N ALA A 278 8.91 10.52 50.05
CA ALA A 278 10.26 10.59 49.52
C ALA A 278 10.99 9.24 49.68
N LEU A 279 10.80 8.57 50.82
CA LEU A 279 11.38 7.25 51.08
C LEU A 279 10.70 6.17 50.21
N VAL A 280 9.39 6.25 50.01
CA VAL A 280 8.66 5.37 49.08
C VAL A 280 9.15 5.56 47.64
N GLU A 281 9.37 6.81 47.20
CA GLU A 281 9.92 7.08 45.87
C GLU A 281 11.34 6.52 45.73
N LYS A 282 12.20 6.71 46.75
CA LYS A 282 13.57 6.16 46.78
C LYS A 282 13.54 4.63 46.65
N TYR A 283 12.61 3.96 47.33
CA TYR A 283 12.40 2.53 47.18
C TYR A 283 12.01 2.13 45.76
N ASP A 284 11.03 2.82 45.17
CA ASP A 284 10.54 2.50 43.83
C ASP A 284 11.57 2.78 42.73
N GLN A 285 12.42 3.79 42.91
CA GLN A 285 13.58 4.04 42.05
C GLN A 285 14.61 2.92 42.16
N GLN A 286 15.00 2.54 43.37
CA GLN A 286 16.00 1.49 43.58
C GLN A 286 15.51 0.11 43.13
N ARG A 287 14.22 -0.19 43.29
CA ARG A 287 13.59 -1.38 42.72
C ARG A 287 13.81 -1.49 41.21
N LYS A 288 13.71 -0.38 40.47
CA LYS A 288 13.96 -0.37 39.01
C LYS A 288 15.42 -0.70 38.71
N VAL A 289 16.36 -0.19 39.51
CA VAL A 289 17.80 -0.49 39.39
C VAL A 289 18.06 -1.99 39.60
N PHE A 290 17.55 -2.57 40.69
CA PHE A 290 17.73 -4.00 40.95
C PHE A 290 17.12 -4.89 39.86
N THR A 291 15.93 -4.53 39.37
CA THR A 291 15.27 -5.26 38.29
C THR A 291 16.08 -5.19 36.99
N LYS A 292 16.68 -4.02 36.70
CA LYS A 292 17.53 -3.82 35.52
C LYS A 292 18.82 -4.62 35.60
N HIS A 293 19.55 -4.57 36.72
CA HIS A 293 20.77 -5.36 36.89
C HIS A 293 20.53 -6.86 36.70
N MET A 294 19.41 -7.37 37.20
CA MET A 294 19.04 -8.77 36.96
C MET A 294 18.79 -9.02 35.48
N GLN A 295 18.03 -8.15 34.81
CA GLN A 295 17.74 -8.31 33.38
C GLN A 295 19.02 -8.25 32.53
N ASP A 296 19.94 -7.32 32.82
CA ASP A 296 21.20 -7.18 32.09
C ASP A 296 22.05 -8.47 32.20
N LYS A 297 22.12 -9.09 33.38
CA LYS A 297 22.82 -10.38 33.57
C LYS A 297 22.12 -11.54 32.85
N LEU A 298 20.78 -11.53 32.79
CA LEU A 298 20.04 -12.53 32.02
C LEU A 298 20.24 -12.37 30.50
N ASP A 299 20.31 -11.13 30.02
CA ASP A 299 20.53 -10.81 28.61
C ASP A 299 21.96 -11.23 28.18
N GLU A 300 22.96 -11.08 29.05
CA GLU A 300 24.32 -11.61 28.87
C GLU A 300 24.30 -13.14 28.67
N TYR A 301 23.61 -13.86 29.57
CA TYR A 301 23.46 -15.32 29.48
C TYR A 301 22.67 -15.78 28.25
N GLU A 302 21.69 -15.00 27.78
CA GLU A 302 20.96 -15.30 26.54
C GLU A 302 21.86 -15.05 25.31
N ALA A 303 22.66 -13.98 25.30
CA ALA A 303 23.61 -13.69 24.22
C ALA A 303 24.72 -14.74 24.10
N GLU A 304 25.19 -15.27 25.23
CA GLU A 304 26.21 -16.32 25.30
C GLU A 304 25.65 -17.74 25.16
N ASN A 305 24.33 -17.91 24.99
CA ASN A 305 23.63 -19.21 24.94
C ASN A 305 23.89 -20.12 26.16
N ARG A 306 23.96 -19.54 27.36
CA ARG A 306 24.68 -20.15 28.49
C ARG A 306 24.00 -21.14 29.42
N LEU A 307 22.69 -21.39 29.48
CA LEU A 307 22.03 -22.16 30.56
C LEU A 307 22.28 -21.64 32.01
N PRO A 308 21.28 -21.75 32.91
CA PRO A 308 21.46 -21.40 34.31
C PRO A 308 22.51 -22.28 35.00
N ASP A 309 23.44 -21.65 35.69
CA ASP A 309 24.53 -22.30 36.44
C ASP A 309 24.61 -21.80 37.88
N GLU A 310 25.65 -22.24 38.62
CA GLU A 310 25.91 -21.79 39.98
C GLU A 310 26.25 -20.30 40.04
N GLU A 311 26.94 -19.75 39.04
CA GLU A 311 27.26 -18.31 38.97
C GLU A 311 25.98 -17.47 38.93
N LEU A 312 25.02 -17.83 38.08
CA LEU A 312 23.75 -17.11 37.99
C LEU A 312 22.94 -17.22 39.28
N SER A 313 23.00 -18.38 39.94
CA SER A 313 22.33 -18.60 41.22
C SER A 313 22.97 -17.81 42.36
N ALA A 314 24.30 -17.72 42.39
CA ALA A 314 25.04 -16.90 43.33
C ALA A 314 24.79 -15.40 43.11
N PHE A 315 24.73 -14.95 41.85
CA PHE A 315 24.38 -13.57 41.51
C PHE A 315 22.98 -13.21 42.02
N TYR A 316 22.01 -14.10 41.83
CA TYR A 316 20.65 -13.90 42.36
C TYR A 316 20.62 -13.80 43.90
N GLU A 317 21.34 -14.67 44.62
CA GLU A 317 21.40 -14.59 46.08
C GLU A 317 22.11 -13.32 46.58
N LYS A 318 23.16 -12.87 45.88
CA LYS A 318 23.80 -11.57 46.14
C LYS A 318 22.81 -10.42 45.97
N MET A 319 22.02 -10.41 44.88
CA MET A 319 20.99 -9.40 44.65
C MET A 319 19.94 -9.37 45.77
N LYS A 320 19.57 -10.52 46.35
CA LYS A 320 18.67 -10.55 47.52
C LYS A 320 19.30 -9.91 48.76
N GLN A 321 20.59 -10.15 49.00
CA GLN A 321 21.32 -9.52 50.10
C GLN A 321 21.42 -8.01 49.91
N ASP A 322 21.67 -7.55 48.68
CA ASP A 322 21.73 -6.12 48.36
C ASP A 322 20.36 -5.44 48.57
N VAL A 323 19.26 -6.10 48.17
CA VAL A 323 17.89 -5.62 48.42
C VAL A 323 17.61 -5.51 49.92
N MET A 324 17.97 -6.53 50.71
CA MET A 324 17.80 -6.49 52.18
C MET A 324 18.60 -5.37 52.82
N SER A 325 19.85 -5.20 52.40
CA SER A 325 20.73 -4.16 52.95
C SER A 325 20.19 -2.77 52.66
N PHE A 326 19.63 -2.56 51.47
CA PHE A 326 18.96 -1.31 51.11
C PHE A 326 17.67 -1.07 51.91
N VAL A 327 16.87 -2.11 52.15
CA VAL A 327 15.67 -2.03 52.99
C VAL A 327 16.02 -1.61 54.42
N TYR A 328 17.04 -2.22 55.04
CA TYR A 328 17.49 -1.81 56.37
C TYR A 328 18.04 -0.39 56.42
N ALA A 329 18.75 0.04 55.36
CA ALA A 329 19.22 1.43 55.28
C ALA A 329 18.05 2.43 55.19
N LEU A 330 16.99 2.08 54.45
CA LEU A 330 15.76 2.88 54.39
C LEU A 330 15.05 2.95 55.74
N GLU A 331 14.96 1.84 56.48
CA GLU A 331 14.35 1.82 57.82
C GLU A 331 15.15 2.67 58.81
N ALA A 332 16.49 2.59 58.78
CA ALA A 332 17.34 3.43 59.61
C ALA A 332 17.34 4.93 59.23
N GLU A 333 16.91 5.28 58.02
CA GLU A 333 16.70 6.69 57.61
C GLU A 333 15.35 7.25 58.09
N ALA A 334 14.41 6.37 58.47
CA ALA A 334 13.10 6.75 58.98
C ALA A 334 13.02 6.81 60.52
N GLU A 335 13.95 6.15 61.23
CA GLU A 335 14.22 6.32 62.67
C GLU A 335 14.94 7.65 62.96
#